data_AF-A0A924ZZA9-F1
#
_entry.id   AF-A0A924ZZA9-F1
#
_cell.length_a   1.000
_cell.length_b   1.000
_cell.length_c   1.000
_cell.angle_alpha   90.00
_cell.angle_beta   90.00
_cell.angle_gamma   90.00
#
_symmetry.space_group_name_H-M   'P 1'
#
loop_
_entity.id
_entity.type
_entity.pdbx_description
1 polymer ?
#
loop_
_entity_poly.entity_id
_entity_poly.type
_entity_poly.pdbx_seq_one_letter_code
_entity_poly.pdbx_strand_id
1 'polypeptide(L)'
;MSKLIENLDGPVLGINSSKDMHQKLKYESLRLQENWKNPYDAFNFLVTAWHLFHDWPKSDKKMDLSRIKRQGKQLPAEMLFVLNVVKDLTNGSKHFSLEKKAANKRVVSEIHTGNEVGWYQYYFRENLPGVNANDSNCQGYFSIRVLHNIVIYYFEWVFDDSLLASNFPNEIVEAIRYSDIANRPKEITQAATNVRSGTGLR
;
A
#
# COMPACT_ATOMS: atom_id res chain seq x y z
N MET A 1 20.36 27.85 -13.77
CA MET A 1 19.38 28.76 -14.39
C MET A 1 18.17 28.85 -13.49
N SER A 2 17.78 30.05 -13.06
CA SER A 2 16.52 30.29 -12.34
C SER A 2 15.36 30.34 -13.33
N LYS A 3 14.21 29.76 -12.96
CA LYS A 3 12.97 29.86 -13.76
C LYS A 3 12.16 31.04 -13.22
N LEU A 4 11.85 32.02 -14.09
CA LEU A 4 10.86 33.05 -13.79
C LEU A 4 9.48 32.38 -13.71
N ILE A 5 8.76 32.61 -12.63
CA ILE A 5 7.43 32.05 -12.41
C ILE A 5 6.42 32.99 -13.08
N GLU A 6 5.65 32.46 -14.03
CA GLU A 6 4.55 33.20 -14.66
C GLU A 6 3.37 33.34 -13.66
N ASN A 7 2.52 34.36 -13.83
CA ASN A 7 1.50 34.78 -12.85
C ASN A 7 0.50 33.68 -12.41
N LEU A 8 0.40 32.56 -13.12
CA LEU A 8 -0.50 31.44 -12.81
C LEU A 8 0.23 30.16 -12.41
N ASP A 9 1.56 30.11 -12.54
CA ASP A 9 2.37 28.96 -12.17
C ASP A 9 2.70 28.99 -10.67
N GLY A 10 2.58 27.85 -10.00
CA GLY A 10 3.13 27.70 -8.64
C GLY A 10 4.66 27.62 -8.68
N PRO A 11 5.39 28.14 -7.66
CA PRO A 11 6.80 27.82 -7.48
C PRO A 11 6.95 26.32 -7.24
N VAL A 12 7.69 25.64 -8.11
CA VAL A 12 7.95 24.20 -7.99
C VAL A 12 9.44 23.94 -7.81
N LEU A 13 9.78 23.16 -6.78
CA LEU A 13 11.09 22.53 -6.61
C LEU A 13 10.92 21.01 -6.69
N GLY A 14 11.55 20.41 -7.70
CA GLY A 14 11.58 18.95 -7.88
C GLY A 14 10.35 18.38 -8.60
N ILE A 15 9.18 18.38 -7.96
CA ILE A 15 8.02 17.57 -8.40
C ILE A 15 7.03 18.43 -9.19
N ASN A 16 6.94 18.26 -10.50
CA ASN A 16 6.03 19.05 -11.35
C ASN A 16 4.92 18.24 -12.02
N SER A 17 4.95 16.91 -11.91
CA SER A 17 3.99 16.02 -12.55
C SER A 17 3.69 14.79 -11.70
N SER A 18 2.57 14.11 -11.97
CA SER A 18 2.28 12.81 -11.32
C SER A 18 3.36 11.77 -11.61
N LYS A 19 4.04 11.88 -12.76
CA LYS A 19 5.19 11.02 -13.09
C LYS A 19 6.39 11.30 -12.18
N ASP A 20 6.68 12.55 -11.86
CA ASP A 20 7.72 12.90 -10.89
C ASP A 20 7.34 12.43 -9.49
N MET A 21 6.07 12.56 -9.11
CA MET A 21 5.59 12.07 -7.82
C MET A 21 5.68 10.54 -7.72
N HIS A 22 5.50 9.83 -8.84
CA HIS A 22 5.82 8.40 -8.93
C HIS A 22 7.33 8.13 -8.79
N GLN A 23 8.21 8.93 -9.38
CA GLN A 23 9.66 8.81 -9.13
C GLN A 23 10.01 9.06 -7.67
N LYS A 24 9.37 10.04 -7.01
CA LYS A 24 9.51 10.24 -5.57
C LYS A 24 9.04 9.00 -4.80
N LEU A 25 7.91 8.41 -5.17
CA LEU A 25 7.44 7.18 -4.52
C LEU A 25 8.48 6.05 -4.63
N LYS A 26 9.11 5.87 -5.80
CA LYS A 26 10.22 4.92 -5.99
C LYS A 26 11.42 5.24 -5.10
N TYR A 27 11.77 6.52 -4.98
CA TYR A 27 12.81 6.98 -4.07
C TYR A 27 12.50 6.65 -2.59
N GLU A 28 11.29 6.96 -2.12
CA GLU A 28 10.87 6.61 -0.75
C GLU A 28 10.81 5.09 -0.55
N SER A 29 10.45 4.33 -1.58
CA SER A 29 10.49 2.87 -1.58
C SER A 29 11.90 2.35 -1.31
N LEU A 30 12.91 2.83 -2.06
CA LEU A 30 14.30 2.42 -1.86
C LEU A 30 14.78 2.77 -0.45
N ARG A 31 14.47 3.97 0.04
CA ARG A 31 14.83 4.42 1.38
C ARG A 31 14.18 3.57 2.48
N LEU A 32 12.89 3.23 2.34
CA LEU A 32 12.19 2.35 3.30
C LEU A 32 12.78 0.93 3.29
N GLN A 33 13.21 0.43 2.13
CA GLN A 33 13.83 -0.89 2.01
C GLN A 33 15.18 -1.00 2.76
N GLU A 34 15.92 0.11 2.93
CA GLU A 34 17.14 0.14 3.74
C GLU A 34 16.88 -0.16 5.21
N ASN A 35 15.72 0.26 5.73
CA ASN A 35 15.31 -0.02 7.09
C ASN A 35 13.78 -0.07 7.25
N TRP A 36 13.23 -1.26 7.08
CA TRP A 36 11.79 -1.53 7.25
C TRP A 36 11.21 -1.16 8.62
N LYS A 37 12.04 -0.97 9.64
CA LYS A 37 11.60 -0.60 10.99
C LYS A 37 11.53 0.91 11.21
N ASN A 38 12.04 1.74 10.29
CA ASN A 38 12.05 3.19 10.47
C ASN A 38 10.63 3.76 10.27
N PRO A 39 9.99 4.32 11.32
CA PRO A 39 8.63 4.84 11.21
C PRO A 39 8.54 6.09 10.32
N TYR A 40 9.61 6.88 10.20
CA TYR A 40 9.63 8.07 9.36
C TYR A 40 9.69 7.71 7.88
N ASP A 41 10.49 6.70 7.51
CA ASP A 41 10.58 6.25 6.12
C ASP A 41 9.27 5.59 5.70
N ALA A 42 8.63 4.83 6.61
CA ALA A 42 7.30 4.27 6.38
C ALA A 42 6.24 5.36 6.18
N PHE A 43 6.23 6.38 7.04
CA PHE A 43 5.31 7.51 6.90
C PHE A 43 5.52 8.27 5.57
N ASN A 44 6.78 8.58 5.22
CA ASN A 44 7.11 9.30 3.99
C ASN A 44 6.68 8.52 2.75
N PHE A 45 6.87 7.20 2.75
CA PHE A 45 6.38 6.33 1.68
C PHE A 45 4.85 6.36 1.57
N LEU A 46 4.14 6.12 2.68
CA LEU A 46 2.67 6.04 2.69
C LEU A 46 2.00 7.38 2.34
N VAL A 47 2.53 8.50 2.83
CA VAL A 47 2.00 9.84 2.51
C VAL A 47 2.24 10.18 1.05
N THR A 48 3.39 9.81 0.50
CA THR A 48 3.69 9.99 -0.92
C THR A 48 2.74 9.17 -1.79
N ALA A 49 2.51 7.90 -1.43
CA ALA A 49 1.56 7.02 -2.10
C ALA A 49 0.13 7.57 -2.06
N TRP A 50 -0.32 8.03 -0.88
CA TRP A 50 -1.67 8.61 -0.73
C TRP A 50 -1.85 9.86 -1.57
N HIS A 51 -0.89 10.78 -1.56
CA HIS A 51 -0.95 11.98 -2.39
C HIS A 51 -0.97 11.62 -3.88
N LEU A 52 -0.11 10.69 -4.32
CA LEU A 52 -0.07 10.22 -5.71
C LEU A 52 -1.41 9.62 -6.16
N PHE A 53 -2.11 8.94 -5.25
CA PHE A 53 -3.45 8.40 -5.53
C PHE A 53 -4.56 9.46 -5.49
N HIS A 54 -4.60 10.31 -4.46
CA HIS A 54 -5.76 11.14 -4.13
C HIS A 54 -5.69 12.55 -4.71
N ASP A 55 -4.54 13.20 -4.60
CA ASP A 55 -4.41 14.63 -4.90
C ASP A 55 -3.90 14.89 -6.31
N TRP A 56 -2.91 14.10 -6.74
CA TRP A 56 -2.20 14.29 -8.00
C TRP A 56 -2.98 13.96 -9.28
N PRO A 57 -4.01 13.07 -9.31
CA PRO A 57 -4.80 12.87 -10.52
C PRO A 57 -5.50 14.15 -11.05
N LYS A 58 -5.60 15.19 -10.22
CA LYS A 58 -6.15 16.50 -10.61
C LYS A 58 -5.24 17.25 -11.58
N SER A 59 -3.93 16.98 -11.52
CA SER A 59 -2.89 17.60 -12.35
C SER A 59 -2.72 16.91 -13.70
N ASP A 60 -3.24 15.69 -13.87
CA ASP A 60 -3.17 14.93 -15.12
C ASP A 60 -4.29 15.32 -16.09
N LYS A 61 -4.08 15.07 -17.39
CA LYS A 61 -5.16 15.25 -18.37
C LYS A 61 -6.25 14.21 -18.12
N LYS A 62 -7.50 14.58 -18.38
CA LYS A 62 -8.68 13.71 -18.10
C LYS A 62 -8.60 12.34 -18.78
N MET A 63 -7.94 12.26 -19.93
CA MET A 63 -7.82 11.05 -20.76
C MET A 63 -6.53 10.27 -20.50
N ASP A 64 -5.64 10.73 -19.61
CA ASP A 64 -4.41 10.00 -19.32
C ASP A 64 -4.75 8.66 -18.64
N LEU A 65 -4.16 7.57 -19.15
CA LEU A 65 -4.37 6.21 -18.64
C LEU A 65 -4.09 6.11 -17.14
N SER A 66 -3.00 6.72 -16.67
CA SER A 66 -2.67 6.76 -15.25
C SER A 66 -3.75 7.41 -14.39
N ARG A 67 -4.43 8.46 -14.90
CA ARG A 67 -5.57 9.08 -14.21
C ARG A 67 -6.79 8.16 -14.19
N ILE A 68 -7.08 7.50 -15.31
CA ILE A 68 -8.21 6.55 -15.43
C ILE A 68 -8.01 5.37 -14.47
N LYS A 69 -6.81 4.79 -14.43
CA LYS A 69 -6.42 3.67 -13.56
C LYS A 69 -6.56 3.97 -12.07
N ARG A 70 -6.41 5.24 -11.67
CA ARG A 70 -6.60 5.68 -10.28
C ARG A 70 -8.05 5.97 -9.89
N GLN A 71 -9.01 5.86 -10.81
CA GLN A 71 -10.42 6.09 -10.47
C GLN A 71 -10.95 4.93 -9.65
N GLY A 72 -11.44 5.19 -8.43
CA GLY A 72 -11.89 4.13 -7.51
C GLY A 72 -12.94 3.18 -8.10
N LYS A 73 -13.79 3.65 -9.02
CA LYS A 73 -14.78 2.81 -9.73
C LYS A 73 -14.17 1.78 -10.69
N GLN A 74 -12.88 1.86 -10.98
CA GLN A 74 -12.15 0.91 -11.85
C GLN A 74 -11.34 -0.09 -11.02
N LEU A 75 -11.23 0.12 -9.71
CA LEU A 75 -10.40 -0.71 -8.85
C LEU A 75 -11.22 -1.84 -8.23
N PRO A 76 -10.62 -3.04 -8.07
CA PRO A 76 -11.24 -4.11 -7.30
C PRO A 76 -11.39 -3.69 -5.82
N ALA A 77 -12.35 -4.30 -5.13
CA ALA A 77 -12.65 -4.01 -3.73
C ALA A 77 -11.42 -4.20 -2.83
N GLU A 78 -10.60 -5.22 -3.12
CA GLU A 78 -9.34 -5.52 -2.43
C GLU A 78 -8.36 -4.34 -2.50
N MET A 79 -8.18 -3.74 -3.67
CA MET A 79 -7.27 -2.60 -3.81
C MET A 79 -7.84 -1.35 -3.13
N LEU A 80 -9.17 -1.14 -3.18
CA LEU A 80 -9.83 -0.06 -2.45
C LEU A 80 -9.64 -0.22 -0.93
N PHE A 81 -9.70 -1.44 -0.42
CA PHE A 81 -9.42 -1.76 0.97
C PHE A 81 -7.99 -1.35 1.36
N VAL A 82 -6.98 -1.73 0.57
CA VAL A 82 -5.60 -1.31 0.79
C VAL A 82 -5.43 0.21 0.74
N LEU A 83 -6.06 0.88 -0.21
CA LEU A 83 -5.99 2.35 -0.31
C LEU A 83 -6.64 3.03 0.91
N ASN A 84 -7.69 2.44 1.48
CA ASN A 84 -8.29 2.91 2.73
C ASN A 84 -7.35 2.69 3.93
N VAL A 85 -6.60 1.58 3.97
CA VAL A 85 -5.54 1.38 4.97
C VAL A 85 -4.48 2.48 4.87
N VAL A 86 -3.96 2.75 3.67
CA VAL A 86 -2.97 3.81 3.44
C VAL A 86 -3.52 5.18 3.84
N LYS A 87 -4.78 5.47 3.51
CA LYS A 87 -5.48 6.69 3.90
C LYS A 87 -5.58 6.85 5.42
N ASP A 88 -5.95 5.81 6.13
CA ASP A 88 -6.12 5.86 7.59
C ASP A 88 -4.79 6.10 8.30
N LEU A 89 -3.71 5.46 7.83
CA LEU A 89 -2.38 5.65 8.39
C LEU A 89 -1.88 7.09 8.17
N THR A 90 -2.04 7.62 6.95
CA THR A 90 -1.61 8.98 6.64
C THR A 90 -2.44 10.04 7.35
N ASN A 91 -3.76 9.87 7.43
CA ASN A 91 -4.63 10.77 8.17
C ASN A 91 -4.39 10.69 9.69
N GLY A 92 -4.18 9.49 10.22
CA GLY A 92 -3.86 9.27 11.63
C GLY A 92 -2.59 10.01 12.03
N SER A 93 -1.52 9.89 11.24
CA SER A 93 -0.26 10.62 11.46
C SER A 93 -0.38 12.13 11.28
N LYS A 94 -1.33 12.61 10.47
CA LYS A 94 -1.56 14.05 10.25
C LYS A 94 -2.42 14.70 11.35
N HIS A 95 -3.50 14.04 11.76
CA HIS A 95 -4.51 14.62 12.63
C HIS A 95 -4.36 14.21 14.10
N PHE A 96 -3.68 13.09 14.39
CA PHE A 96 -3.49 12.45 15.71
C PHE A 96 -4.78 12.02 16.43
N SER A 97 -5.90 12.67 16.13
CA SER A 97 -7.25 12.38 16.58
C SER A 97 -8.19 12.46 15.39
N LEU A 98 -9.17 11.56 15.32
CA LEU A 98 -10.17 11.54 14.25
C LEU A 98 -11.49 12.06 14.79
N GLU A 99 -12.16 12.90 14.00
CA GLU A 99 -13.56 13.21 14.24
C GLU A 99 -14.41 11.93 14.17
N LYS A 100 -15.54 11.90 14.90
CA LYS A 100 -16.43 10.73 15.00
C LYS A 100 -16.79 10.13 13.63
N LYS A 101 -17.05 10.97 12.62
CA LYS A 101 -17.38 10.52 11.26
C LYS A 101 -16.21 9.82 10.56
N ALA A 102 -14.98 10.30 10.77
CA ALA A 102 -13.78 9.68 10.22
C ALA A 102 -13.43 8.40 10.99
N ALA A 103 -13.54 8.41 12.32
CA ALA A 103 -13.33 7.24 13.15
C ALA A 103 -14.28 6.08 12.79
N ASN A 104 -15.55 6.36 12.50
CA ASN A 104 -16.54 5.37 12.07
C ASN A 104 -16.27 4.76 10.69
N LYS A 105 -15.41 5.38 9.88
CA LYS A 105 -15.05 4.92 8.54
C LYS A 105 -13.65 4.28 8.49
N ARG A 106 -12.97 4.24 9.63
CA ARG A 106 -11.62 3.70 9.75
C ARG A 106 -11.66 2.19 9.54
N VAL A 107 -10.81 1.70 8.65
CA VAL A 107 -10.59 0.28 8.40
C VAL A 107 -9.44 -0.26 9.26
N VAL A 108 -8.45 0.58 9.61
CA VAL A 108 -7.34 0.16 10.50
C VAL A 108 -7.84 0.06 11.94
N SER A 109 -7.71 -1.13 12.53
CA SER A 109 -8.13 -1.39 13.92
C SER A 109 -6.96 -1.38 14.90
N GLU A 110 -5.75 -1.74 14.46
CA GLU A 110 -4.58 -1.90 15.32
C GLU A 110 -3.28 -1.64 14.54
N ILE A 111 -2.28 -1.08 15.22
CA ILE A 111 -0.93 -0.87 14.73
C ILE A 111 0.04 -1.72 15.54
N HIS A 112 0.95 -2.41 14.86
CA HIS A 112 2.02 -3.23 15.43
C HIS A 112 3.35 -2.55 15.17
N THR A 113 4.21 -2.46 16.18
CA THR A 113 5.55 -1.85 16.10
C THR A 113 6.61 -2.79 15.53
N GLY A 114 6.32 -4.08 15.43
CA GLY A 114 7.29 -5.09 15.00
C GLY A 114 8.27 -5.44 16.11
N ASN A 115 7.82 -5.35 17.36
CA ASN A 115 8.49 -5.90 18.55
C ASN A 115 7.56 -6.83 19.34
N GLU A 116 6.29 -6.92 18.95
CA GLU A 116 5.27 -7.74 19.57
C GLU A 116 5.43 -9.21 19.18
N VAL A 117 5.24 -10.10 20.15
CA VAL A 117 5.06 -11.54 19.89
C VAL A 117 3.58 -11.79 19.70
N GLY A 118 3.14 -11.87 18.44
CA GLY A 118 1.74 -12.03 18.07
C GLY A 118 1.50 -13.20 17.12
N TRP A 119 0.24 -13.62 17.01
CA TRP A 119 -0.16 -14.71 16.10
C TRP A 119 0.24 -14.43 14.64
N TYR A 120 0.29 -13.16 14.23
CA TYR A 120 0.78 -12.73 12.92
C TYR A 120 2.28 -12.93 12.72
N GLN A 121 3.10 -12.66 13.75
CA GLN A 121 4.54 -12.91 13.72
C GLN A 121 4.82 -14.40 13.49
N TYR A 122 3.99 -15.28 14.05
CA TYR A 122 4.06 -16.72 13.82
C TYR A 122 3.79 -17.12 12.36
N TYR A 123 2.78 -16.52 11.71
CA TYR A 123 2.39 -16.87 10.35
C TYR A 123 3.25 -16.24 9.25
N PHE A 124 3.64 -14.97 9.41
CA PHE A 124 4.47 -14.27 8.41
C PHE A 124 5.96 -14.38 8.68
N ARG A 125 6.37 -14.77 9.91
CA ARG A 125 7.78 -14.87 10.33
C ARG A 125 8.57 -13.57 10.15
N GLU A 126 7.88 -12.43 10.21
CA GLU A 126 8.48 -11.10 10.10
C GLU A 126 8.35 -10.36 11.43
N ASN A 127 9.45 -9.77 11.87
CA ASN A 127 9.46 -8.86 13.02
C ASN A 127 9.50 -7.42 12.50
N LEU A 128 8.42 -6.99 11.85
CA LEU A 128 8.29 -5.68 11.20
C LEU A 128 7.04 -4.95 11.67
N PRO A 129 7.02 -3.60 11.61
CA PRO A 129 5.78 -2.85 11.80
C PRO A 129 4.68 -3.35 10.87
N GLY A 130 3.44 -3.30 11.33
CA GLY A 130 2.30 -3.80 10.57
C GLY A 130 0.97 -3.29 11.10
N VAL A 131 -0.11 -3.66 10.43
CA VAL A 131 -1.44 -3.15 10.75
C VAL A 131 -2.47 -4.25 10.62
N ASN A 132 -3.42 -4.29 11.55
CA ASN A 132 -4.69 -4.99 11.35
C ASN A 132 -5.68 -4.03 10.72
N ALA A 133 -6.33 -4.49 9.66
CA ALA A 133 -7.38 -3.77 9.00
C ALA A 133 -8.58 -4.69 8.77
N ASN A 134 -9.78 -4.10 8.82
CA ASN A 134 -11.02 -4.79 8.55
C ASN A 134 -12.05 -3.83 7.96
N ASP A 135 -12.77 -4.26 6.94
CA ASP A 135 -13.99 -3.63 6.47
C ASP A 135 -15.12 -4.67 6.32
N SER A 136 -16.21 -4.33 5.62
CA SER A 136 -17.34 -5.25 5.44
C SER A 136 -17.02 -6.47 4.58
N ASN A 137 -15.93 -6.45 3.80
CA ASN A 137 -15.61 -7.44 2.76
C ASN A 137 -14.22 -8.06 2.93
N CYS A 138 -13.31 -7.42 3.65
CA CYS A 138 -11.91 -7.82 3.76
C CYS A 138 -11.41 -7.66 5.19
N GLN A 139 -10.78 -8.71 5.72
CA GLN A 139 -9.99 -8.65 6.95
C GLN A 139 -8.54 -8.95 6.58
N GLY A 140 -7.57 -8.19 7.07
CA GLY A 140 -6.19 -8.42 6.70
C GLY A 140 -5.18 -7.91 7.70
N TYR A 141 -4.02 -8.56 7.70
CA TYR A 141 -2.82 -8.03 8.32
C TYR A 141 -1.80 -7.71 7.26
N PHE A 142 -1.29 -6.48 7.29
CA PHE A 142 -0.25 -6.04 6.39
C PHE A 142 0.98 -5.64 7.20
N SER A 143 2.09 -6.38 7.05
CA SER A 143 3.38 -5.82 7.43
C SER A 143 3.70 -4.63 6.52
N ILE A 144 4.53 -3.70 6.97
CA ILE A 144 4.91 -2.54 6.17
C ILE A 144 5.55 -2.96 4.84
N ARG A 145 6.25 -4.10 4.81
CA ARG A 145 6.83 -4.67 3.58
C ARG A 145 5.74 -5.15 2.62
N VAL A 146 4.74 -5.87 3.10
CA VAL A 146 3.63 -6.35 2.27
C VAL A 146 2.85 -5.16 1.71
N LEU A 147 2.51 -4.20 2.57
CA LEU A 147 1.81 -2.97 2.17
C LEU A 147 2.61 -2.19 1.12
N HIS A 148 3.92 -2.05 1.34
CA HIS A 148 4.84 -1.44 0.39
C HIS A 148 4.80 -2.12 -0.98
N ASN A 149 4.94 -3.45 -1.03
CA ASN A 149 5.00 -4.18 -2.29
C ASN A 149 3.70 -4.05 -3.08
N ILE A 150 2.55 -4.17 -2.41
CA ILE A 150 1.24 -3.97 -3.03
C ILE A 150 1.12 -2.56 -3.61
N VAL A 151 1.52 -1.53 -2.85
CA VAL A 151 1.46 -0.13 -3.29
C VAL A 151 2.39 0.13 -4.48
N ILE A 152 3.62 -0.41 -4.46
CA ILE A 152 4.56 -0.24 -5.58
C ILE A 152 4.04 -0.93 -6.84
N TYR A 153 3.62 -2.19 -6.75
CA TYR A 153 3.07 -2.92 -7.91
C TYR A 153 1.82 -2.25 -8.48
N TYR A 154 0.97 -1.72 -7.61
CA TYR A 154 -0.17 -0.92 -8.04
C TYR A 154 0.28 0.31 -8.85
N PHE A 155 1.23 1.09 -8.36
CA PHE A 155 1.68 2.29 -9.09
C PHE A 155 2.51 1.97 -10.33
N GLU A 156 3.24 0.85 -10.37
CA GLU A 156 3.87 0.35 -11.58
C GLU A 156 2.82 0.06 -12.66
N TRP A 157 1.73 -0.63 -12.31
CA TRP A 157 0.60 -0.82 -13.22
C TRP A 157 -0.07 0.50 -13.63
N VAL A 158 -0.28 1.43 -12.68
CA VAL A 158 -0.91 2.73 -12.96
C VAL A 158 -0.12 3.52 -14.01
N PHE A 159 1.20 3.46 -13.99
CA PHE A 159 2.07 4.23 -14.89
C PHE A 159 2.62 3.42 -16.07
N ASP A 160 2.15 2.20 -16.26
CA ASP A 160 2.42 1.41 -17.46
C ASP A 160 1.33 1.64 -18.52
N ASP A 161 1.61 2.50 -19.50
CA ASP A 161 0.64 2.83 -20.56
C ASP A 161 0.39 1.66 -21.53
N SER A 162 1.15 0.56 -21.47
CA SER A 162 0.90 -0.64 -22.27
C SER A 162 -0.27 -1.50 -21.75
N LEU A 163 -0.65 -1.32 -20.48
CA LEU A 163 -1.73 -2.06 -19.83
C LEU A 163 -3.00 -1.21 -19.74
N LEU A 164 -4.15 -1.81 -20.02
CA LEU A 164 -5.45 -1.12 -19.94
C LEU A 164 -5.97 -1.05 -18.50
N ALA A 165 -6.82 -0.05 -18.22
CA ALA A 165 -7.45 0.11 -16.91
C ALA A 165 -8.41 -1.05 -16.55
N SER A 166 -8.97 -1.73 -17.55
CA SER A 166 -9.79 -2.93 -17.38
C SER A 166 -8.99 -4.16 -16.95
N ASN A 167 -7.67 -4.14 -17.11
CA ASN A 167 -6.79 -5.29 -16.88
C ASN A 167 -6.00 -5.05 -15.60
N PHE A 168 -6.70 -5.02 -14.46
CA PHE A 168 -6.04 -4.92 -13.17
C PHE A 168 -5.23 -6.20 -12.88
N PRO A 169 -3.98 -6.12 -12.39
CA PRO A 169 -3.14 -7.31 -12.18
C PRO A 169 -3.70 -8.22 -11.09
N ASN A 170 -3.89 -9.51 -11.42
CA ASN A 170 -4.42 -10.49 -10.47
C ASN A 170 -3.44 -10.77 -9.32
N GLU A 171 -2.14 -10.65 -9.58
CA GLU A 171 -1.07 -10.85 -8.60
C GLU A 171 -1.20 -9.88 -7.42
N ILE A 172 -1.66 -8.65 -7.67
CA ILE A 172 -1.93 -7.67 -6.63
C ILE A 172 -3.12 -8.13 -5.77
N VAL A 173 -4.19 -8.61 -6.41
CA VAL A 173 -5.37 -9.13 -5.71
C VAL A 173 -5.02 -10.34 -4.85
N GLU A 174 -4.22 -11.26 -5.38
CA GLU A 174 -3.75 -12.45 -4.67
C GLU A 174 -2.87 -12.08 -3.47
N ALA A 175 -1.96 -11.11 -3.62
CA ALA A 175 -1.15 -10.61 -2.51
C ALA A 175 -2.00 -10.01 -1.38
N ILE A 176 -3.06 -9.30 -1.73
CA ILE A 176 -4.01 -8.74 -0.75
C ILE A 176 -4.78 -9.87 -0.05
N ARG A 177 -5.29 -10.85 -0.81
CA ARG A 177 -6.02 -12.00 -0.25
C ARG A 177 -5.14 -12.90 0.61
N TYR A 178 -3.86 -13.04 0.27
CA TYR A 178 -2.91 -13.76 1.12
C TYR A 178 -2.73 -13.10 2.50
N SER A 179 -2.99 -11.79 2.58
CA SER A 179 -2.93 -11.01 3.82
C SER A 179 -4.17 -11.22 4.70
N ASP A 180 -5.25 -11.81 4.17
CA ASP A 180 -6.42 -12.27 4.92
C ASP A 180 -6.18 -13.67 5.49
N ILE A 181 -5.65 -13.73 6.71
CA ILE A 181 -5.33 -15.01 7.34
C ILE A 181 -6.57 -15.74 7.85
N ALA A 182 -7.66 -15.03 8.17
CA ALA A 182 -8.89 -15.66 8.66
C ALA A 182 -9.54 -16.54 7.59
N ASN A 183 -9.40 -16.16 6.32
CA ASN A 183 -10.01 -16.86 5.18
C ASN A 183 -9.01 -17.58 4.26
N ARG A 184 -7.77 -17.85 4.71
CA ARG A 184 -6.81 -18.60 3.88
C ARG A 184 -7.36 -19.99 3.54
N PRO A 185 -7.33 -20.40 2.25
CA PRO A 185 -7.59 -21.78 1.87
C PRO A 185 -6.61 -22.70 2.61
N LYS A 186 -7.12 -23.74 3.28
CA LYS A 186 -6.31 -24.71 4.05
C LYS A 186 -5.27 -25.48 3.22
N GLU A 187 -5.30 -25.34 1.89
CA GLU A 187 -4.49 -26.12 0.96
C GLU A 187 -3.00 -25.74 0.95
N ILE A 188 -2.63 -24.53 1.37
CA ILE A 188 -1.21 -24.11 1.39
C ILE A 188 -0.46 -24.66 2.63
N THR A 189 -1.18 -25.17 3.64
CA THR A 189 -0.58 -25.67 4.89
C THR A 189 -0.03 -27.09 4.79
N GLN A 190 -0.46 -27.88 3.80
CA GLN A 190 -0.01 -29.28 3.63
C GLN A 190 1.36 -29.43 2.96
N ALA A 191 1.79 -28.46 2.15
CA ALA A 191 3.12 -28.49 1.51
C ALA A 191 4.27 -28.32 2.52
N ALA A 192 4.04 -27.61 3.63
CA ALA A 192 5.05 -27.40 4.68
C ALA A 192 5.11 -28.53 5.72
N THR A 193 4.07 -29.34 5.84
CA THR A 193 4.03 -30.49 6.78
C THR A 193 4.65 -31.75 6.20
N ASN A 194 4.56 -31.96 4.88
CA ASN A 194 5.12 -33.13 4.21
C ASN A 194 6.66 -33.14 4.08
N VAL A 195 7.34 -32.02 4.37
CA VAL A 195 8.82 -31.97 4.41
C VAL A 195 9.37 -32.45 5.76
N ARG A 196 8.56 -32.48 6.83
CA ARG A 196 9.01 -32.88 8.18
C ARG A 196 8.78 -34.35 8.55
N SER A 197 8.00 -35.10 7.78
CA SER A 197 7.77 -36.54 8.02
C SER A 197 8.72 -37.47 7.24
N GLY A 198 9.68 -36.91 6.50
CA GLY A 198 10.52 -37.63 5.53
C GLY A 198 11.95 -38.01 5.97
N THR A 199 12.29 -37.97 7.26
CA THR A 199 13.59 -38.48 7.74
C THR A 199 13.40 -39.45 8.90
N GLY A 200 12.78 -40.58 8.59
CA GLY A 200 13.00 -41.83 9.31
C GLY A 200 14.05 -42.67 8.58
N LEU A 201 15.29 -42.63 9.05
CA LEU A 201 16.34 -43.63 8.80
C LEU A 201 16.68 -44.17 10.20
N ARG A 202 16.26 -45.39 10.56
CA ARG A 202 17.01 -46.66 10.36
C ARG A 202 18.47 -46.54 10.74
#